data_AF-A0A812YC13-F1
#
_entry.id   AF-A0A812YC13-F1
#
_cell.length_a   1.000
_cell.length_b   1.000
_cell.length_c   1.000
_cell.angle_alpha   90.00
_cell.angle_beta   90.00
_cell.angle_gamma   90.00
#
_symmetry.space_group_name_H-M   'P 1'
#
loop_
_entity.id
_entity.type
_entity.pdbx_description
1 polymer ?
#
loop_
_entity_poly.entity_id
_entity_poly.type
_entity_poly.pdbx_seq_one_letter_code
_entity_poly.pdbx_strand_id
1 'polypeptide(L)'
;MPTWISDAEYKDLGYPQMDPKFRDREWHRKQLQLDSTDPRHNPNLNRDQSDPEFWYHAARRPFNKALLRTEQHWNARREVWLKQFEQVRDMNQRRELFSDLLEDTPADVKRLVTPILHYSITMNVIVGFLEKAEKAGRALSEVLTDEENLNVLRGIRDKIDADGDKAAEDMLAEYDARSRLLAADRQEQAEEEEQERKVADVTTLAQIMNWGQKCKKDGLVEWEQGNYAEARASWRQAHDTLRPFQAADKETNELLFELHAAVLKNLSQACMKLGYWNEACKASTLATQLCPEDHKAWFRRACALEGLGNLDEAERCLQMIDECSVGRPDRGRIAKDTQAKREKLQALREREQASLKKSMEKAICRSVFSEDRKAGTWEGCNLIQGC
;
A
#
# COMPACT_ATOMS: atom_id res chain seq x y z
N MET A 1 11.12 1.42 -28.65
CA MET A 1 11.60 0.61 -27.49
C MET A 1 13.09 0.78 -27.37
N PRO A 2 13.66 0.67 -26.16
CA PRO A 2 15.10 0.63 -26.01
C PRO A 2 15.62 -0.57 -26.79
N THR A 3 16.31 -0.33 -27.90
CA THR A 3 16.92 -1.38 -28.74
C THR A 3 18.15 -2.00 -28.08
N TRP A 4 18.55 -1.45 -26.92
CA TRP A 4 19.73 -1.82 -26.17
C TRP A 4 19.46 -2.86 -25.07
N ILE A 5 18.21 -3.32 -24.90
CA ILE A 5 17.86 -4.34 -23.89
C ILE A 5 17.06 -5.48 -24.53
N SER A 6 17.34 -6.72 -24.15
CA SER A 6 16.62 -7.88 -24.67
C SER A 6 15.25 -8.05 -24.02
N ASP A 7 14.35 -8.83 -24.64
CA ASP A 7 12.99 -9.06 -24.13
C ASP A 7 13.00 -9.85 -22.83
N ALA A 8 13.98 -10.74 -22.67
CA ALA A 8 14.18 -11.50 -21.45
C ALA A 8 14.58 -10.57 -20.30
N GLU A 9 15.57 -9.70 -20.52
CA GLU A 9 16.01 -8.70 -19.54
C GLU A 9 14.91 -7.67 -19.24
N TYR A 10 14.16 -7.24 -20.25
CA TYR A 10 13.04 -6.31 -20.08
C TYR A 10 11.95 -6.90 -19.17
N LYS A 11 11.67 -8.20 -19.32
CA LYS A 11 10.74 -8.93 -18.46
C LYS A 11 11.29 -9.15 -17.06
N ASP A 12 12.57 -9.51 -16.93
CA ASP A 12 13.23 -9.75 -15.65
C ASP A 12 13.29 -8.48 -14.79
N LEU A 13 13.53 -7.33 -15.42
CA LEU A 13 13.51 -6.02 -14.76
C LEU A 13 12.10 -5.54 -14.38
N GLY A 14 11.06 -6.29 -14.71
CA GLY A 14 9.68 -6.02 -14.30
C GLY A 14 9.01 -4.87 -15.06
N TYR A 15 9.49 -4.53 -16.26
CA TYR A 15 8.86 -3.48 -17.06
C TYR A 15 7.44 -3.88 -17.49
N PRO A 16 6.51 -2.91 -17.64
CA PRO A 16 5.18 -3.17 -18.16
C PRO A 16 5.25 -3.88 -19.52
N GLN A 17 4.62 -5.04 -19.64
CA GLN A 17 4.59 -5.75 -20.92
C GLN A 17 3.78 -4.96 -21.95
N MET A 18 4.40 -4.76 -23.10
CA MET A 18 3.85 -3.99 -24.22
C MET A 18 3.19 -4.96 -25.19
N ASP A 19 2.11 -4.52 -25.84
CA ASP A 19 1.47 -5.31 -26.89
C ASP A 19 2.50 -5.59 -28.02
N PRO A 20 2.69 -6.85 -28.45
CA PRO A 20 3.64 -7.20 -29.52
C PRO A 20 3.48 -6.36 -30.79
N LYS A 21 2.27 -5.90 -31.11
CA LYS A 21 2.02 -5.05 -32.28
C LYS A 21 2.83 -3.75 -32.29
N PHE A 22 3.24 -3.26 -31.11
CA PHE A 22 4.06 -2.04 -31.01
C PHE A 22 5.51 -2.23 -31.50
N ARG A 23 5.94 -3.47 -31.74
CA ARG A 23 7.22 -3.79 -32.42
C ARG A 23 7.09 -3.84 -33.93
N ASP A 24 5.88 -4.04 -34.44
CA ASP A 24 5.65 -4.22 -35.87
C ASP A 24 5.74 -2.89 -36.61
N ARG A 25 6.68 -2.82 -37.56
CA ARG A 25 6.92 -1.63 -38.38
C ARG A 25 5.76 -1.36 -39.34
N GLU A 26 5.08 -2.40 -39.81
CA GLU A 26 3.91 -2.24 -40.69
C GLU A 26 2.72 -1.69 -39.91
N TRP A 27 2.52 -2.15 -38.67
CA TRP A 27 1.54 -1.58 -37.76
C TRP A 27 1.74 -0.06 -37.58
N HIS A 28 2.96 0.39 -37.27
CA HIS A 28 3.27 1.82 -37.14
C HIS A 28 3.01 2.61 -38.42
N ARG A 29 3.37 2.06 -39.59
CA ARG A 29 3.09 2.70 -40.89
C ARG A 29 1.58 2.85 -41.11
N LYS A 30 0.79 1.83 -40.78
CA LYS A 30 -0.67 1.86 -40.89
C LYS A 30 -1.29 2.87 -39.92
N GLN A 31 -0.79 2.94 -38.69
CA GLN A 31 -1.24 3.96 -37.72
C GLN A 31 -0.95 5.38 -38.20
N LEU A 32 0.27 5.65 -38.69
CA LEU A 32 0.65 6.95 -39.25
C LEU A 32 -0.24 7.37 -40.44
N GLN A 33 -0.60 6.41 -41.30
CA GLN A 33 -1.49 6.68 -42.41
C GLN A 33 -2.88 7.08 -41.89
N LEU A 34 -3.47 6.26 -41.00
CA LEU A 34 -4.76 6.55 -40.38
C LEU A 34 -4.76 7.88 -39.63
N ASP A 35 -3.67 8.20 -38.95
CA ASP A 35 -3.46 9.44 -38.22
C ASP A 35 -3.51 10.69 -39.09
N SER A 36 -3.15 10.56 -40.37
CA SER A 36 -3.17 11.64 -41.36
C SER A 36 -4.48 11.74 -42.12
N THR A 37 -5.28 10.66 -42.15
CA THR A 37 -6.46 10.57 -43.04
C THR A 37 -7.80 10.52 -42.33
N ASP A 38 -7.88 9.97 -41.11
CA ASP A 38 -9.14 9.71 -40.42
C ASP A 38 -9.30 10.56 -39.14
N PRO A 39 -10.18 11.59 -39.15
CA PRO A 39 -10.47 12.39 -37.96
C PRO A 39 -11.05 11.60 -36.78
N ARG A 40 -11.68 10.44 -37.01
CA ARG A 40 -12.20 9.58 -35.93
C ARG A 40 -11.08 8.81 -35.25
N HIS A 41 -10.04 8.45 -36.00
CA HIS A 41 -8.87 7.77 -35.47
C HIS A 41 -7.92 8.75 -34.76
N ASN A 42 -7.74 9.95 -35.33
CA ASN A 42 -6.94 11.02 -34.76
C ASN A 42 -7.80 12.26 -34.44
N PRO A 43 -8.31 12.38 -33.21
CA PRO A 43 -9.02 13.57 -32.75
C PRO A 43 -8.20 14.87 -32.78
N ASN A 44 -6.88 14.78 -33.03
CA ASN A 44 -5.96 15.91 -33.12
C ASN A 44 -5.62 16.30 -34.57
N LEU A 45 -6.17 15.66 -35.61
CA LEU A 45 -5.77 15.88 -37.01
C LEU A 45 -5.81 17.37 -37.43
N ASN A 46 -6.78 18.13 -36.90
CA ASN A 46 -6.96 19.55 -37.19
C ASN A 46 -6.89 20.43 -35.91
N ARG A 47 -6.32 19.91 -34.82
CA ARG A 47 -6.17 20.66 -33.56
C ARG A 47 -4.78 21.24 -33.43
N ASP A 48 -4.70 22.45 -32.89
CA ASP A 48 -3.41 23.07 -32.55
C ASP A 48 -2.81 22.46 -31.28
N GLN A 49 -1.49 22.50 -31.16
CA GLN A 49 -0.76 21.98 -29.99
C GLN A 49 -0.98 22.82 -28.73
N SER A 50 -1.44 24.07 -28.89
CA SER A 50 -1.81 24.93 -27.77
C SER A 50 -3.14 24.56 -27.11
N ASP A 51 -3.97 23.73 -27.77
CA ASP A 51 -5.24 23.25 -27.21
C ASP A 51 -4.97 22.31 -26.01
N PRO A 52 -5.53 22.56 -24.82
CA PRO A 52 -5.40 21.67 -23.67
C PRO A 52 -5.84 20.22 -23.93
N GLU A 53 -6.77 20.01 -24.87
CA GLU A 53 -7.21 18.65 -25.27
C GLU A 53 -6.17 17.92 -26.14
N PHE A 54 -5.26 18.63 -26.81
CA PHE A 54 -4.30 18.03 -27.72
C PHE A 54 -3.45 16.99 -27.01
N TRP A 55 -2.80 17.38 -25.91
CA TRP A 55 -1.94 16.50 -25.12
C TRP A 55 -2.71 15.36 -24.49
N TYR A 56 -3.97 15.61 -24.13
CA TYR A 56 -4.84 14.60 -23.56
C TYR A 56 -5.16 13.48 -24.57
N HIS A 57 -5.57 13.82 -25.79
CA HIS A 57 -5.82 12.82 -26.84
C HIS A 57 -4.52 12.12 -27.28
N ALA A 58 -3.41 12.85 -27.35
CA ALA A 58 -2.11 12.29 -27.66
C ALA A 58 -1.67 11.25 -26.63
N ALA A 59 -1.81 11.54 -25.33
CA ALA A 59 -1.46 10.63 -24.24
C ALA A 59 -2.30 9.35 -24.23
N ARG A 60 -3.53 9.38 -24.79
CA ARG A 60 -4.46 8.23 -24.80
C ARG A 60 -4.22 7.22 -25.91
N ARG A 61 -3.37 7.55 -26.88
CA ARG A 61 -3.06 6.63 -27.96
C ARG A 61 -2.44 5.34 -27.40
N PRO A 62 -2.80 4.15 -27.92
CA PRO A 62 -2.35 2.88 -27.36
C PRO A 62 -0.82 2.81 -27.18
N PHE A 63 -0.06 3.26 -28.18
CA PHE A 63 1.41 3.28 -28.11
C PHE A 63 1.94 4.28 -27.07
N ASN A 64 1.36 5.50 -27.01
CA ASN A 64 1.80 6.55 -26.09
C ASN A 64 1.46 6.20 -24.64
N LYS A 65 0.27 5.65 -24.37
CA LYS A 65 -0.10 5.11 -23.04
C LYS A 65 0.96 4.12 -22.55
N ALA A 66 1.39 3.25 -23.45
CA ALA A 66 2.31 2.17 -23.14
C ALA A 66 3.75 2.71 -22.91
N LEU A 67 4.16 3.75 -23.66
CA LEU A 67 5.42 4.47 -23.44
C LEU A 67 5.43 5.22 -22.09
N LEU A 68 4.36 5.95 -21.77
CA LEU A 68 4.21 6.65 -20.49
C LEU A 68 4.29 5.71 -19.28
N ARG A 69 3.73 4.50 -19.38
CA ARG A 69 3.88 3.46 -18.33
C ARG A 69 5.33 3.04 -18.13
N THR A 70 6.06 2.89 -19.23
CA THR A 70 7.49 2.51 -19.19
C THR A 70 8.31 3.60 -18.51
N GLU A 71 8.04 4.86 -18.85
CA GLU A 71 8.69 6.02 -18.23
C GLU A 71 8.34 6.15 -16.75
N GLN A 72 7.05 6.01 -16.39
CA GLN A 72 6.61 6.00 -14.99
C GLN A 72 7.30 4.91 -14.17
N HIS A 73 7.42 3.69 -14.73
CA HIS A 73 8.13 2.60 -14.09
C HIS A 73 9.62 2.94 -13.87
N TRP A 74 10.27 3.54 -14.87
CA TRP A 74 11.66 3.98 -14.76
C TRP A 74 11.86 5.06 -13.70
N ASN A 75 10.99 6.09 -13.70
CA ASN A 75 11.01 7.16 -12.70
C ASN A 75 10.79 6.59 -11.29
N ALA A 76 9.83 5.68 -11.10
CA ALA A 76 9.60 5.03 -9.82
C ALA A 76 10.83 4.23 -9.34
N ARG A 77 11.49 3.47 -10.24
CA ARG A 77 12.73 2.76 -9.89
C ARG A 77 13.86 3.72 -9.53
N ARG A 78 14.00 4.82 -10.26
CA ARG A 78 14.98 5.87 -9.98
C ARG A 78 14.73 6.48 -8.60
N GLU A 79 13.48 6.77 -8.25
CA GLU A 79 13.11 7.27 -6.93
C GLU A 79 13.47 6.28 -5.82
N VAL A 80 13.20 4.99 -6.01
CA VAL A 80 13.60 3.94 -5.04
C VAL A 80 15.11 3.93 -4.86
N TRP A 81 15.87 3.97 -5.95
CA TRP A 81 17.34 3.98 -5.89
C TRP A 81 17.88 5.23 -5.20
N LEU A 82 17.31 6.41 -5.50
CA LEU A 82 17.68 7.67 -4.85
C LEU A 82 17.41 7.60 -3.34
N LYS A 83 16.26 7.05 -2.92
CA LYS A 83 15.95 6.84 -1.50
C LYS A 83 16.93 5.89 -0.82
N GLN A 84 17.29 4.78 -1.48
CA GLN A 84 18.27 3.84 -0.94
C GLN A 84 19.65 4.48 -0.80
N PHE A 85 20.07 5.25 -1.81
CA PHE A 85 21.33 5.98 -1.78
C PHE A 85 21.35 7.01 -0.66
N GLU A 86 20.28 7.79 -0.50
CA GLU A 86 20.11 8.75 0.60
C GLU A 86 20.16 8.05 1.96
N GLN A 87 19.46 6.92 2.15
CA GLN A 87 19.52 6.15 3.39
C GLN A 87 20.94 5.70 3.75
N VAL A 88 21.70 5.18 2.78
CA VAL A 88 23.08 4.75 3.01
C VAL A 88 23.98 5.95 3.33
N ARG A 89 23.82 7.06 2.60
CA ARG A 89 24.58 8.29 2.85
C ARG A 89 24.29 8.85 4.24
N ASP A 90 23.02 8.96 4.61
CA ASP A 90 22.58 9.48 5.91
C ASP A 90 23.07 8.56 7.05
N MET A 91 23.04 7.24 6.85
CA MET A 91 23.61 6.29 7.82
C MET A 91 25.11 6.49 8.00
N ASN A 92 25.86 6.71 6.92
CA ASN A 92 27.30 6.97 7.00
C ASN A 92 27.61 8.31 7.69
N GLN A 93 26.86 9.37 7.39
CA GLN A 93 26.99 10.66 8.08
C GLN A 93 26.68 10.54 9.57
N ARG A 94 25.63 9.79 9.95
CA ARG A 94 25.31 9.52 11.36
C ARG A 94 26.41 8.72 12.06
N ARG A 95 27.06 7.78 11.39
CA ARG A 95 28.20 7.02 11.94
C ARG A 95 29.38 7.94 12.25
N GLU A 96 29.68 8.88 11.35
CA GLU A 96 30.75 9.87 11.55
C GLU A 96 30.44 10.77 12.76
N LEU A 97 29.25 11.40 12.77
CA LEU A 97 28.79 12.23 13.88
C LEU A 97 28.80 11.48 15.22
N PHE A 98 28.36 10.21 15.23
CA PHE A 98 28.36 9.42 16.44
C PHE A 98 29.77 9.02 16.88
N SER A 99 30.69 8.78 15.95
CA SER A 99 32.09 8.53 16.28
C SER A 99 32.69 9.72 17.05
N ASP A 100 32.40 10.94 16.61
CA ASP A 100 32.84 12.17 17.28
C ASP A 100 32.21 12.29 18.68
N LEU A 101 30.89 12.07 18.79
CA LEU A 101 30.18 12.15 20.07
C LEU A 101 30.59 11.04 21.06
N LEU A 102 31.07 9.90 20.56
CA LEU A 102 31.62 8.85 21.40
C LEU A 102 32.95 9.25 22.03
N GLU A 103 33.73 10.18 21.45
CA GLU A 103 35.04 10.56 22.00
C GLU A 103 34.93 11.11 23.42
N ASP A 104 33.80 11.72 23.79
CA ASP A 104 33.56 12.26 25.13
C ASP A 104 32.98 11.23 26.13
N THR A 105 32.79 9.98 25.72
CA THR A 105 32.19 8.93 26.57
C THR A 105 33.24 8.17 27.41
N PRO A 106 32.84 7.60 28.58
CA PRO A 106 33.71 6.76 29.39
C PRO A 106 34.28 5.57 28.61
N ALA A 107 35.52 5.17 28.92
CA ALA A 107 36.25 4.13 28.19
C ALA A 107 35.52 2.78 28.12
N ASP A 108 34.74 2.45 29.17
CA ASP A 108 34.00 1.20 29.23
C ASP A 108 32.81 1.17 28.26
N VAL A 109 32.16 2.33 28.05
CA VAL A 109 31.08 2.48 27.06
C VAL A 109 31.64 2.40 25.65
N LYS A 110 32.79 3.02 25.39
CA LYS A 110 33.49 2.90 24.09
C LYS A 110 33.81 1.44 23.76
N ARG A 111 34.41 0.72 24.71
CA ARG A 111 34.71 -0.72 24.55
C ARG A 111 33.48 -1.57 24.31
N LEU A 112 32.31 -1.14 24.81
CA LEU A 112 31.04 -1.80 24.56
C LEU A 112 30.54 -1.57 23.13
N VAL A 113 30.54 -0.32 22.68
CA VAL A 113 29.82 0.10 21.46
C VAL A 113 30.68 0.01 20.20
N THR A 114 31.98 0.32 20.26
CA THR A 114 32.83 0.37 19.07
C THR A 114 32.82 -0.91 18.22
N PRO A 115 32.88 -2.13 18.78
CA PRO A 115 32.85 -3.36 17.98
C PRO A 115 31.54 -3.56 17.22
N ILE A 116 30.42 -3.11 17.78
CA ILE A 116 29.07 -3.34 17.24
C ILE A 116 28.52 -2.14 16.46
N LEU A 117 29.29 -1.04 16.33
CA LEU A 117 28.83 0.22 15.75
C LEU A 117 28.51 0.13 14.24
N HIS A 118 29.19 -0.77 13.54
CA HIS A 118 29.01 -0.94 12.10
C HIS A 118 27.69 -1.66 11.73
N TYR A 119 27.00 -2.25 12.70
CA TYR A 119 25.70 -2.87 12.49
C TYR A 119 24.57 -1.85 12.51
N SER A 120 23.65 -1.94 11.56
CA SER A 120 22.54 -1.00 11.40
C SER A 120 21.59 -1.00 12.61
N ILE A 121 21.41 -2.15 13.29
CA ILE A 121 20.60 -2.23 14.51
C ILE A 121 21.14 -1.34 15.63
N THR A 122 22.45 -1.38 15.86
CA THR A 122 23.13 -0.55 16.87
C THR A 122 22.96 0.92 16.53
N MET A 123 23.15 1.29 15.25
CA MET A 123 22.94 2.67 14.78
C MET A 123 21.51 3.16 15.02
N ASN A 124 20.50 2.35 14.72
CA ASN A 124 19.10 2.71 14.93
C ASN A 124 18.76 2.93 16.41
N VAL A 125 19.30 2.09 17.29
CA VAL A 125 19.11 2.22 18.74
C VAL A 125 19.81 3.48 19.28
N ILE A 126 21.03 3.75 18.84
CA ILE A 126 21.80 4.94 19.22
C ILE A 126 21.10 6.23 18.76
N VAL A 127 20.56 6.27 17.54
CA VAL A 127 19.76 7.41 17.07
C VAL A 127 18.56 7.64 17.99
N GLY A 128 17.90 6.58 18.45
CA GLY A 128 16.85 6.69 19.46
C GLY A 128 17.34 7.28 20.79
N PHE A 129 18.58 6.99 21.21
CA PHE A 129 19.17 7.62 22.40
C PHE A 129 19.54 9.08 22.18
N LEU A 130 20.02 9.46 20.99
CA LEU A 130 20.25 10.86 20.61
C LEU A 130 18.95 11.67 20.68
N GLU A 131 17.86 11.16 20.09
CA GLU A 131 16.56 11.83 20.15
C GLU A 131 16.05 11.97 21.60
N LYS A 132 16.29 10.97 22.46
CA LYS A 132 15.98 11.06 23.90
C LYS A 132 16.83 12.11 24.59
N ALA A 133 18.12 12.18 24.27
CA ALA A 133 19.05 13.16 24.81
C ALA A 133 18.65 14.58 24.43
N GLU A 134 18.32 14.83 23.16
CA GLU A 134 17.83 16.12 22.66
C GLU A 134 16.55 16.57 23.36
N LYS A 135 15.56 15.67 23.50
CA LYS A 135 14.30 15.98 24.21
C LYS A 135 14.50 16.29 25.69
N ALA A 136 15.47 15.64 26.32
CA ALA A 136 15.82 15.87 27.71
C ALA A 136 16.80 17.04 27.92
N GLY A 137 17.34 17.61 26.84
CA GLY A 137 18.41 18.61 26.91
C GLY A 137 19.72 18.09 27.54
N ARG A 138 19.97 16.78 27.44
CA ARG A 138 21.16 16.10 28.00
C ARG A 138 22.18 15.79 26.90
N ALA A 139 23.44 15.63 27.28
CA ALA A 139 24.46 15.12 26.35
C ALA A 139 24.27 13.62 26.09
N LEU A 140 24.63 13.16 24.89
CA LEU A 140 24.57 11.74 24.53
C LEU A 140 25.38 10.86 25.49
N SER A 141 26.53 11.35 25.94
CA SER A 141 27.40 10.63 26.88
C SER A 141 26.67 10.28 28.18
N GLU A 142 25.86 11.19 28.72
CA GLU A 142 25.08 10.95 29.92
C GLU A 142 23.97 9.91 29.69
N VAL A 143 23.28 9.99 28.56
CA VAL A 143 22.21 9.04 28.20
C VAL A 143 22.78 7.64 27.96
N LEU A 144 23.96 7.54 27.34
CA LEU A 144 24.65 6.26 27.16
C LEU A 144 25.14 5.65 28.47
N THR A 145 25.36 6.44 29.52
CA THR A 145 25.74 5.92 30.85
C THR A 145 24.55 5.48 31.69
N ASP A 146 23.32 5.81 31.30
CA ASP A 146 22.13 5.36 32.02
C ASP A 146 22.04 3.81 31.96
N GLU A 147 21.80 3.18 33.11
CA GLU A 147 21.89 1.73 33.26
C GLU A 147 20.94 0.96 32.33
N GLU A 148 19.75 1.50 32.09
CA GLU A 148 18.76 0.95 31.16
C GLU A 148 19.31 0.91 29.72
N ASN A 149 19.93 1.99 29.24
CA ASN A 149 20.47 2.09 27.89
C ASN A 149 21.72 1.21 27.71
N LEU A 150 22.56 1.11 28.75
CA LEU A 150 23.69 0.18 28.78
C LEU A 150 23.23 -1.28 28.70
N ASN A 151 22.13 -1.64 29.35
CA ASN A 151 21.58 -3.00 29.29
C ASN A 151 21.08 -3.34 27.87
N VAL A 152 20.49 -2.38 27.16
CA VAL A 152 20.11 -2.57 25.75
C VAL A 152 21.35 -2.81 24.87
N LEU A 153 22.39 -1.98 25.02
CA LEU A 153 23.63 -2.11 24.23
C LEU A 153 24.40 -3.40 24.55
N ARG A 154 24.45 -3.80 25.83
CA ARG A 154 24.98 -5.11 26.25
C ARG A 154 24.20 -6.26 25.63
N GLY A 155 22.87 -6.22 25.69
CA GLY A 155 22.04 -7.27 25.09
C GLY A 155 22.23 -7.41 23.59
N ILE A 156 22.45 -6.31 22.86
CA ILE A 156 22.80 -6.34 21.44
C ILE A 156 24.17 -6.98 21.25
N ARG A 157 25.18 -6.54 22.02
CA ARG A 157 26.53 -7.10 21.95
C ARG A 157 26.56 -8.58 22.24
N ASP A 158 25.93 -9.04 23.32
CA ASP A 158 25.95 -10.43 23.74
C ASP A 158 25.34 -11.35 22.66
N LYS A 159 24.26 -10.88 22.00
CA LYS A 159 23.64 -11.60 20.87
C LYS A 159 24.54 -11.64 19.63
N ILE A 160 25.21 -10.54 19.32
CA ILE A 160 26.15 -10.47 18.19
C ILE A 160 27.40 -11.33 18.46
N ASP A 161 27.94 -11.29 19.68
CA ASP A 161 29.10 -12.07 20.07
C ASP A 161 28.79 -13.59 20.07
N ALA A 162 27.52 -13.98 20.28
CA ALA A 162 27.08 -15.38 20.24
C ALA A 162 26.86 -15.91 18.81
N ASP A 163 26.10 -15.18 17.98
CA ASP A 163 25.55 -15.69 16.71
C ASP A 163 26.01 -14.88 15.47
N GLY A 164 26.83 -13.85 15.67
CA GLY A 164 27.43 -13.03 14.62
C GLY A 164 26.42 -12.21 13.82
N ASP A 165 26.67 -12.06 12.52
CA ASP A 165 25.90 -11.21 11.60
C ASP A 165 24.42 -11.61 11.53
N LYS A 166 24.13 -12.90 11.66
CA LYS A 166 22.76 -13.42 11.59
C LYS A 166 21.89 -12.88 12.73
N ALA A 167 22.43 -12.81 13.95
CA ALA A 167 21.70 -12.21 15.06
C ALA A 167 21.48 -10.71 14.87
N ALA A 168 22.42 -9.99 14.24
CA ALA A 168 22.22 -8.60 13.90
C ALA A 168 21.08 -8.40 12.88
N GLU A 169 20.99 -9.27 11.87
CA GLU A 169 19.90 -9.26 10.89
C GLU A 169 18.54 -9.60 11.54
N ASP A 170 18.48 -10.63 12.37
CA ASP A 170 17.25 -11.03 13.08
C ASP A 170 16.76 -9.91 14.01
N MET A 171 17.67 -9.29 14.79
CA MET A 171 17.34 -8.14 15.64
C MET A 171 16.88 -6.92 14.84
N LEU A 172 17.51 -6.66 13.68
CA LEU A 172 17.09 -5.58 12.80
C LEU A 172 15.69 -5.84 12.23
N ALA A 173 15.38 -7.08 11.85
CA ALA A 173 14.06 -7.47 11.37
C ALA A 173 12.97 -7.29 12.45
N GLU A 174 13.26 -7.69 13.70
CA GLU A 174 12.36 -7.45 14.83
C GLU A 174 12.15 -5.95 15.11
N TYR A 175 13.25 -5.18 15.11
CA TYR A 175 13.21 -3.72 15.29
C TYR A 175 12.39 -3.03 14.20
N ASP A 176 12.61 -3.40 12.94
CA ASP A 176 11.86 -2.89 11.79
C ASP A 176 10.39 -3.27 11.87
N ALA A 177 10.06 -4.51 12.24
CA ALA A 177 8.68 -4.96 12.40
C ALA A 177 7.95 -4.14 13.47
N ARG A 178 8.59 -3.94 14.64
CA ARG A 178 8.05 -3.09 15.70
C ARG A 178 7.88 -1.64 15.25
N SER A 179 8.87 -1.09 14.56
CA SER A 179 8.84 0.27 14.03
C SER A 179 7.75 0.45 12.98
N ARG A 180 7.52 -0.55 12.12
CA ARG A 180 6.42 -0.57 11.14
C ARG A 180 5.06 -0.64 11.80
N LEU A 181 4.89 -1.43 12.87
CA LEU A 181 3.64 -1.46 13.64
C LEU A 181 3.35 -0.10 14.27
N LEU A 182 4.32 0.49 14.96
CA LEU A 182 4.18 1.83 15.54
C LEU A 182 3.98 2.92 14.46
N ALA A 183 4.55 2.74 13.28
CA ALA A 183 4.31 3.63 12.15
C ALA A 183 2.91 3.41 11.55
N ALA A 184 2.42 2.17 11.50
CA ALA A 184 1.06 1.86 11.06
C ALA A 184 0.03 2.40 12.06
N ASP A 185 0.23 2.24 13.36
CA ASP A 185 -0.64 2.81 14.39
C ASP A 185 -0.63 4.34 14.34
N ARG A 186 0.55 4.96 14.18
CA ARG A 186 0.67 6.41 13.97
C ARG A 186 0.08 6.87 12.65
N GLN A 187 0.14 6.04 11.62
CA GLN A 187 -0.47 6.32 10.32
C GLN A 187 -1.98 6.13 10.38
N GLU A 188 -2.50 5.19 11.17
CA GLU A 188 -3.93 5.04 11.42
C GLU A 188 -4.43 6.22 12.26
N GLN A 189 -3.71 6.61 13.30
CA GLN A 189 -3.98 7.84 14.06
C GLN A 189 -3.86 9.09 13.20
N ALA A 190 -2.85 9.19 12.33
CA ALA A 190 -2.72 10.28 11.39
C ALA A 190 -3.81 10.22 10.32
N GLU A 191 -4.18 9.06 9.77
CA GLU A 191 -5.31 8.91 8.83
C GLU A 191 -6.66 9.23 9.51
N GLU A 192 -6.76 9.07 10.84
CA GLU A 192 -7.88 9.53 11.68
C GLU A 192 -7.80 11.04 11.98
N GLU A 193 -6.59 11.62 12.10
CA GLU A 193 -6.31 13.04 12.35
C GLU A 193 -6.18 13.90 11.06
N GLU A 194 -6.03 13.30 9.88
CA GLU A 194 -5.67 13.93 8.60
C GLU A 194 -6.81 13.69 7.58
N GLN A 195 -7.56 14.67 7.08
CA GLN A 195 -7.39 16.10 6.89
C GLN A 195 -8.76 16.76 7.01
N GLU A 196 -8.90 17.86 7.75
CA GLU A 196 -10.03 18.77 7.57
C GLU A 196 -10.08 19.19 6.09
N ARG A 197 -11.19 18.87 5.41
CA ARG A 197 -11.36 19.23 3.99
C ARG A 197 -11.26 20.75 3.86
N LYS A 198 -10.44 21.23 2.92
CA LYS A 198 -10.27 22.66 2.68
C LYS A 198 -11.52 23.20 1.99
N VAL A 199 -12.08 24.29 2.51
CA VAL A 199 -13.17 25.00 1.84
C VAL A 199 -12.61 25.66 0.59
N ALA A 200 -13.06 25.22 -0.58
CA ALA A 200 -12.63 25.78 -1.87
C ALA A 200 -13.54 26.94 -2.30
N ASP A 201 -13.00 27.85 -3.08
CA ASP A 201 -13.75 28.84 -3.84
C ASP A 201 -14.57 28.18 -4.97
N VAL A 202 -15.65 28.84 -5.37
CA VAL A 202 -16.61 28.32 -6.35
C VAL A 202 -15.93 27.96 -7.68
N THR A 203 -14.96 28.76 -8.14
CA THR A 203 -14.22 28.52 -9.39
C THR A 203 -13.34 27.28 -9.33
N THR A 204 -12.57 27.10 -8.25
CA THR A 204 -11.73 25.91 -8.06
C THR A 204 -12.59 24.66 -7.89
N LEU A 205 -13.69 24.76 -7.14
CA LEU A 205 -14.62 23.65 -6.96
C LEU A 205 -15.22 23.18 -8.29
N ALA A 206 -15.65 24.12 -9.16
CA ALA A 206 -16.16 23.78 -10.49
C ALA A 206 -15.11 23.08 -11.35
N GLN A 207 -13.84 23.52 -11.32
CA GLN A 207 -12.75 22.87 -12.05
C GLN A 207 -12.50 21.44 -11.54
N ILE A 208 -12.45 21.25 -10.22
CA ILE A 208 -12.23 19.94 -9.59
C ILE A 208 -13.41 18.99 -9.89
N MET A 209 -14.64 19.47 -9.77
CA MET A 209 -15.83 18.66 -10.08
C MET A 209 -15.88 18.29 -11.57
N ASN A 210 -15.56 19.21 -12.47
CA ASN A 210 -15.47 18.93 -13.91
C ASN A 210 -14.39 17.88 -14.21
N TRP A 211 -13.22 18.00 -13.58
CA TRP A 211 -12.15 17.02 -13.71
C TRP A 211 -12.56 15.65 -13.16
N GLY A 212 -13.17 15.61 -11.97
CA GLY A 212 -13.72 14.40 -11.37
C GLY A 212 -14.77 13.72 -12.25
N GLN A 213 -15.66 14.49 -12.87
CA GLN A 213 -16.65 13.98 -13.83
C GLN A 213 -15.98 13.43 -15.10
N LYS A 214 -14.96 14.11 -15.62
CA LYS A 214 -14.18 13.65 -16.78
C LYS A 214 -13.53 12.30 -16.50
N CYS A 215 -12.75 12.21 -15.42
CA CYS A 215 -12.11 10.97 -14.98
C CYS A 215 -13.13 9.85 -14.69
N LYS A 216 -14.31 10.17 -14.14
CA LYS A 216 -15.40 9.20 -13.94
C LYS A 216 -15.87 8.60 -15.27
N LYS A 217 -16.12 9.43 -16.29
CA LYS A 217 -16.54 9.00 -17.63
C LYS A 217 -15.44 8.20 -18.32
N ASP A 218 -14.21 8.66 -18.23
CA ASP A 218 -13.06 7.99 -18.83
C ASP A 218 -12.83 6.59 -18.26
N GLY A 219 -12.90 6.46 -16.93
CA GLY A 219 -12.78 5.15 -16.30
C GLY A 219 -13.93 4.22 -16.70
N LEU A 220 -15.12 4.75 -16.99
CA LEU A 220 -16.24 3.95 -17.50
C LEU A 220 -15.98 3.44 -18.94
N VAL A 221 -15.39 4.28 -19.80
CA VAL A 221 -15.01 3.87 -21.16
C VAL A 221 -13.97 2.75 -21.12
N GLU A 222 -12.94 2.88 -20.29
CA GLU A 222 -11.92 1.83 -20.14
C GLU A 222 -12.52 0.56 -19.51
N TRP A 223 -13.48 0.71 -18.58
CA TRP A 223 -14.19 -0.41 -17.97
C TRP A 223 -14.99 -1.22 -19.00
N GLU A 224 -15.72 -0.56 -19.89
CA GLU A 224 -16.48 -1.20 -20.96
C GLU A 224 -15.56 -1.92 -21.96
N GLN A 225 -14.34 -1.43 -22.15
CA GLN A 225 -13.31 -2.08 -22.97
C GLN A 225 -12.63 -3.28 -22.27
N GLY A 226 -12.93 -3.54 -21.00
CA GLY A 226 -12.29 -4.60 -20.19
C GLY A 226 -10.93 -4.21 -19.60
N ASN A 227 -10.51 -2.96 -19.77
CA ASN A 227 -9.25 -2.41 -19.29
C ASN A 227 -9.37 -1.97 -17.81
N TYR A 228 -9.50 -2.94 -16.91
CA TYR A 228 -9.79 -2.69 -15.50
C TYR A 228 -8.69 -1.91 -14.76
N ALA A 229 -7.42 -2.07 -15.16
CA ALA A 229 -6.29 -1.37 -14.57
C ALA A 229 -6.32 0.13 -14.92
N GLU A 230 -6.67 0.45 -16.16
CA GLU A 230 -6.84 1.81 -16.66
C GLU A 230 -8.06 2.48 -16.02
N ALA A 231 -9.17 1.75 -15.92
CA ALA A 231 -10.37 2.23 -15.22
C ALA A 231 -10.07 2.60 -13.76
N ARG A 232 -9.34 1.72 -13.04
CA ARG A 232 -8.85 2.00 -11.68
C ARG A 232 -7.99 3.26 -11.64
N ALA A 233 -7.03 3.40 -12.56
CA ALA A 233 -6.14 4.56 -12.58
C ALA A 233 -6.91 5.88 -12.76
N SER A 234 -7.87 5.93 -13.69
CA SER A 234 -8.71 7.11 -13.90
C SER A 234 -9.56 7.45 -12.66
N TRP A 235 -10.17 6.45 -12.01
CA TRP A 235 -10.96 6.71 -10.81
C TRP A 235 -10.12 7.08 -9.59
N ARG A 236 -8.88 6.58 -9.51
CA ARG A 236 -7.93 7.00 -8.48
C ARG A 236 -7.52 8.46 -8.63
N GLN A 237 -7.23 8.89 -9.86
CA GLN A 237 -6.96 10.31 -10.16
C GLN A 237 -8.14 11.20 -9.73
N ALA A 238 -9.37 10.81 -10.03
CA ALA A 238 -10.55 11.54 -9.58
C ALA A 238 -10.63 11.60 -8.04
N HIS A 239 -10.41 10.48 -7.35
CA HIS A 239 -10.42 10.44 -5.89
C HIS A 239 -9.37 11.39 -5.29
N ASP A 240 -8.14 11.35 -5.78
CA ASP A 240 -7.04 12.18 -5.28
C ASP A 240 -7.30 13.68 -5.49
N THR A 241 -8.00 14.05 -6.58
CA THR A 241 -8.41 15.45 -6.81
C THR A 241 -9.59 15.90 -5.97
N LEU A 242 -10.55 15.01 -5.65
CA LEU A 242 -11.76 15.35 -4.92
C LEU A 242 -11.57 15.32 -3.40
N ARG A 243 -10.72 14.43 -2.89
CA ARG A 243 -10.53 14.20 -1.44
C ARG A 243 -10.19 15.46 -0.63
N PRO A 244 -9.37 16.42 -1.09
CA PRO A 244 -8.89 17.49 -0.21
C PRO A 244 -9.93 18.60 0.02
N PHE A 245 -11.04 18.61 -0.73
CA PHE A 245 -11.93 19.76 -0.84
C PHE A 245 -13.33 19.50 -0.27
N GLN A 246 -13.93 20.58 0.23
CA GLN A 246 -15.35 20.68 0.55
C GLN A 246 -15.89 22.03 0.07
N ALA A 247 -17.19 22.10 -0.18
CA ALA A 247 -17.85 23.36 -0.52
C ALA A 247 -18.33 24.07 0.76
N ALA A 248 -18.40 25.41 0.72
CA ALA A 248 -19.01 26.20 1.80
C ALA A 248 -20.54 26.00 1.84
N ASP A 249 -21.15 25.88 0.66
CA ASP A 249 -22.60 25.70 0.51
C ASP A 249 -22.98 24.22 0.68
N LYS A 250 -24.04 23.96 1.45
CA LYS A 250 -24.53 22.61 1.72
C LYS A 250 -24.89 21.85 0.44
N GLU A 251 -25.66 22.47 -0.47
CA GLU A 251 -26.12 21.84 -1.71
C GLU A 251 -24.95 21.44 -2.62
N THR A 252 -24.00 22.34 -2.80
CA THR A 252 -22.80 22.08 -3.61
C THR A 252 -21.91 21.01 -2.97
N ASN A 253 -21.84 20.97 -1.64
CA ASN A 253 -21.08 19.96 -0.91
C ASN A 253 -21.72 18.58 -1.04
N GLU A 254 -23.05 18.49 -1.00
CA GLU A 254 -23.79 17.25 -1.27
C GLU A 254 -23.48 16.73 -2.69
N LEU A 255 -23.55 17.58 -3.72
CA LEU A 255 -23.21 17.20 -5.09
C LEU A 255 -21.74 16.75 -5.24
N LEU A 256 -20.81 17.41 -4.54
CA LEU A 256 -19.40 17.03 -4.51
C LEU A 256 -19.23 15.62 -3.90
N PHE A 257 -19.87 15.38 -2.75
CA PHE A 257 -19.79 14.09 -2.05
C PHE A 257 -20.48 12.97 -2.81
N GLU A 258 -21.61 13.23 -3.47
CA GLU A 258 -22.25 12.26 -4.36
C GLU A 258 -21.35 11.87 -5.54
N LEU A 259 -20.67 12.86 -6.16
CA LEU A 259 -19.69 12.60 -7.22
C LEU A 259 -18.51 11.78 -6.68
N HIS A 260 -17.96 12.17 -5.53
CA HIS A 260 -16.82 11.50 -4.90
C HIS A 260 -17.16 10.06 -4.50
N ALA A 261 -18.32 9.84 -3.88
CA ALA A 261 -18.82 8.51 -3.55
C ALA A 261 -19.06 7.67 -4.82
N ALA A 262 -19.57 8.25 -5.91
CA ALA A 262 -19.72 7.55 -7.19
C ALA A 262 -18.39 7.06 -7.76
N VAL A 263 -17.36 7.90 -7.71
CA VAL A 263 -15.98 7.55 -8.13
C VAL A 263 -15.41 6.46 -7.23
N LEU A 264 -15.50 6.61 -5.91
CA LEU A 264 -14.97 5.66 -4.92
C LEU A 264 -15.62 4.28 -5.01
N LYS A 265 -16.94 4.23 -5.23
CA LYS A 265 -17.63 2.99 -5.54
C LYS A 265 -16.99 2.33 -6.75
N ASN A 266 -16.82 3.06 -7.86
CA ASN A 266 -16.28 2.48 -9.10
C ASN A 266 -14.83 2.04 -8.93
N LEU A 267 -14.02 2.83 -8.23
CA LEU A 267 -12.67 2.47 -7.83
C LEU A 267 -12.64 1.15 -7.06
N SER A 268 -13.48 1.01 -6.03
CA SER A 268 -13.61 -0.23 -5.25
C SER A 268 -13.96 -1.42 -6.15
N GLN A 269 -14.88 -1.24 -7.10
CA GLN A 269 -15.28 -2.28 -8.04
C GLN A 269 -14.13 -2.73 -8.96
N ALA A 270 -13.30 -1.80 -9.46
CA ALA A 270 -12.11 -2.16 -10.23
C ALA A 270 -11.03 -2.82 -9.37
N CYS A 271 -10.79 -2.33 -8.16
CA CYS A 271 -9.85 -2.96 -7.24
C CYS A 271 -10.25 -4.41 -6.93
N MET A 272 -11.53 -4.70 -6.72
CA MET A 272 -12.02 -6.08 -6.54
C MET A 272 -11.79 -6.95 -7.78
N LYS A 273 -12.01 -6.42 -9.00
CA LYS A 273 -11.73 -7.17 -10.24
C LYS A 273 -10.25 -7.50 -10.43
N LEU A 274 -9.36 -6.63 -9.93
CA LEU A 274 -7.91 -6.81 -10.01
C LEU A 274 -7.33 -7.59 -8.81
N GLY A 275 -8.14 -7.93 -7.80
CA GLY A 275 -7.69 -8.62 -6.58
C GLY A 275 -7.04 -7.71 -5.53
N TYR A 276 -7.12 -6.38 -5.68
CA TYR A 276 -6.61 -5.42 -4.70
C TYR A 276 -7.63 -5.19 -3.57
N TRP A 277 -7.83 -6.19 -2.72
CA TRP A 277 -8.88 -6.20 -1.69
C TRP A 277 -8.73 -5.10 -0.62
N ASN A 278 -7.50 -4.79 -0.18
CA ASN A 278 -7.24 -3.73 0.78
C ASN A 278 -7.64 -2.34 0.25
N GLU A 279 -7.24 -2.02 -0.97
CA GLU A 279 -7.61 -0.75 -1.63
C GLU A 279 -9.12 -0.69 -1.91
N ALA A 280 -9.73 -1.82 -2.28
CA ALA A 280 -11.17 -1.91 -2.45
C ALA A 280 -11.94 -1.62 -1.16
N CYS A 281 -11.45 -2.16 -0.02
CA CYS A 281 -12.01 -1.93 1.30
C CYS A 281 -11.90 -0.45 1.69
N LYS A 282 -10.70 0.14 1.61
CA LYS A 282 -10.48 1.58 1.88
C LYS A 282 -11.42 2.46 1.03
N ALA A 283 -11.48 2.23 -0.28
CA ALA A 283 -12.34 3.02 -1.17
C ALA A 283 -13.83 2.88 -0.84
N SER A 284 -14.29 1.67 -0.50
CA SER A 284 -15.70 1.44 -0.12
C SER A 284 -16.05 2.02 1.25
N THR A 285 -15.14 1.98 2.21
CA THR A 285 -15.30 2.62 3.54
C THR A 285 -15.46 4.13 3.40
N LEU A 286 -14.59 4.77 2.62
CA LEU A 286 -14.71 6.21 2.34
C LEU A 286 -16.03 6.54 1.63
N ALA A 287 -16.50 5.70 0.70
CA ALA A 287 -17.79 5.89 0.05
C ALA A 287 -18.97 5.84 1.05
N THR A 288 -18.93 4.92 2.03
CA THR A 288 -19.96 4.83 3.08
C THR A 288 -19.94 6.00 4.06
N GLN A 289 -18.77 6.59 4.32
CA GLN A 289 -18.65 7.78 5.16
C GLN A 289 -19.20 9.04 4.45
N LEU A 290 -18.99 9.14 3.14
CA LEU A 290 -19.47 10.26 2.32
C LEU A 290 -20.98 10.22 2.07
N CYS A 291 -21.51 9.03 1.80
CA CYS A 291 -22.93 8.82 1.54
C CYS A 291 -23.44 7.62 2.35
N PRO A 292 -23.80 7.83 3.63
CA PRO A 292 -24.26 6.75 4.51
C PRO A 292 -25.52 6.05 4.00
N GLU A 293 -26.40 6.77 3.30
CA GLU A 293 -27.67 6.23 2.78
C GLU A 293 -27.54 5.39 1.50
N ASP A 294 -26.33 5.26 0.94
CA ASP A 294 -26.09 4.55 -0.31
C ASP A 294 -25.83 3.06 -0.09
N HIS A 295 -26.88 2.25 -0.19
CA HIS A 295 -26.80 0.79 -0.13
C HIS A 295 -25.77 0.17 -1.11
N LYS A 296 -25.49 0.80 -2.26
CA LYS A 296 -24.49 0.28 -3.21
C LYS A 296 -23.07 0.43 -2.68
N ALA A 297 -22.79 1.47 -1.90
CA ALA A 297 -21.49 1.65 -1.25
C ALA A 297 -21.27 0.57 -0.18
N TRP A 298 -22.27 0.36 0.69
CA TRP A 298 -22.25 -0.72 1.68
C TRP A 298 -22.11 -2.11 1.07
N PHE A 299 -22.80 -2.37 -0.05
CA PHE A 299 -22.69 -3.65 -0.74
C PHE A 299 -21.28 -3.89 -1.31
N ARG A 300 -20.65 -2.86 -1.89
CA ARG A 300 -19.24 -2.95 -2.36
C ARG A 300 -18.28 -3.16 -1.19
N ARG A 301 -18.53 -2.53 -0.03
CA ARG A 301 -17.78 -2.76 1.21
C ARG A 301 -17.88 -4.21 1.70
N ALA A 302 -19.10 -4.76 1.77
CA ALA A 302 -19.32 -6.16 2.12
C ALA A 302 -18.57 -7.12 1.18
N CYS A 303 -18.51 -6.81 -0.12
CA CYS A 303 -17.76 -7.61 -1.09
C CYS A 303 -16.24 -7.51 -0.91
N ALA A 304 -15.72 -6.32 -0.60
CA ALA A 304 -14.30 -6.14 -0.34
C ALA A 304 -13.86 -6.88 0.95
N LEU A 305 -14.67 -6.81 2.00
CA LEU A 305 -14.45 -7.51 3.28
C LEU A 305 -14.53 -9.03 3.13
N GLU A 306 -15.46 -9.54 2.32
CA GLU A 306 -15.48 -10.97 1.95
C GLU A 306 -14.15 -11.38 1.31
N GLY A 307 -13.61 -10.57 0.39
CA GLY A 307 -12.32 -10.83 -0.25
C GLY A 307 -11.12 -10.80 0.71
N LEU A 308 -11.23 -10.09 1.84
CA LEU A 308 -10.24 -10.06 2.92
C LEU A 308 -10.44 -11.17 3.97
N GLY A 309 -11.54 -11.92 3.92
CA GLY A 309 -11.89 -12.92 4.93
C GLY A 309 -12.49 -12.34 6.22
N ASN A 310 -12.79 -11.04 6.26
CA ASN A 310 -13.42 -10.41 7.44
C ASN A 310 -14.95 -10.53 7.34
N LEU A 311 -15.46 -11.74 7.58
CA LEU A 311 -16.87 -12.09 7.35
C LEU A 311 -17.82 -11.42 8.36
N ASP A 312 -17.35 -11.08 9.56
CA ASP A 312 -18.17 -10.45 10.61
C ASP A 312 -18.45 -8.97 10.31
N GLU A 313 -17.45 -8.23 9.82
CA GLU A 313 -17.67 -6.88 9.30
C GLU A 313 -18.52 -6.87 8.03
N ALA A 314 -18.38 -7.87 7.17
CA ALA A 314 -19.21 -7.99 5.98
C ALA A 314 -20.69 -8.14 6.36
N GLU A 315 -21.03 -8.95 7.37
CA GLU A 315 -22.39 -9.10 7.87
C GLU A 315 -22.94 -7.78 8.44
N ARG A 316 -22.13 -7.04 9.22
CA ARG A 316 -22.50 -5.70 9.71
C ARG A 316 -22.84 -4.75 8.56
N CYS A 317 -22.07 -4.78 7.47
CA CYS A 317 -22.38 -3.98 6.27
C CYS A 317 -23.73 -4.37 5.65
N LEU A 318 -24.10 -5.66 5.65
CA LEU A 318 -25.39 -6.11 5.14
C LEU A 318 -26.56 -5.67 6.03
N GLN A 319 -26.36 -5.61 7.35
CA GLN A 319 -27.35 -5.05 8.29
C GLN A 319 -27.58 -3.55 8.01
N MET A 320 -26.51 -2.77 7.80
CA MET A 320 -26.64 -1.36 7.42
C MET A 320 -27.41 -1.17 6.10
N ILE A 321 -27.25 -2.08 5.13
CA ILE A 321 -28.05 -2.04 3.88
C ILE A 321 -29.53 -2.21 4.18
N ASP A 322 -29.89 -3.15 5.04
CA ASP A 322 -31.28 -3.40 5.39
C ASP A 322 -31.91 -2.17 6.07
N GLU A 323 -31.16 -1.48 6.94
CA GLU A 323 -31.55 -0.22 7.59
C GLU A 323 -31.74 0.92 6.57
N CYS A 324 -30.76 1.17 5.69
CA CYS A 324 -30.84 2.22 4.65
C CYS A 324 -31.87 1.92 3.54
N SER A 325 -32.35 0.69 3.44
CA SER A 325 -33.33 0.28 2.42
C SER A 325 -34.79 0.52 2.83
N VAL A 326 -35.05 0.88 4.09
CA VAL A 326 -36.40 1.11 4.61
C VAL A 326 -37.05 2.27 3.86
N GLY A 327 -38.24 2.04 3.27
CA GLY A 327 -38.98 3.04 2.51
C GLY A 327 -38.61 3.17 1.03
N ARG A 328 -37.61 2.43 0.53
CA ARG A 328 -37.26 2.44 -0.92
C ARG A 328 -38.19 1.52 -1.73
N PRO A 329 -38.64 1.94 -2.94
CA PRO A 329 -39.42 1.08 -3.84
C PRO A 329 -38.70 -0.21 -4.25
N ASP A 330 -37.37 -0.13 -4.39
CA ASP A 330 -36.51 -1.23 -4.82
C ASP A 330 -36.12 -2.21 -3.69
N ARG A 331 -36.68 -2.05 -2.47
CA ARG A 331 -36.32 -2.84 -1.28
C ARG A 331 -36.39 -4.35 -1.53
N GLY A 332 -37.40 -4.81 -2.27
CA GLY A 332 -37.55 -6.24 -2.59
C GLY A 332 -36.40 -6.82 -3.42
N ARG A 333 -35.77 -6.02 -4.29
CA ARG A 333 -34.57 -6.43 -5.03
C ARG A 333 -33.35 -6.42 -4.11
N ILE A 334 -33.18 -5.34 -3.35
CA ILE A 334 -32.04 -5.17 -2.43
C ILE A 334 -32.00 -6.31 -1.40
N ALA A 335 -33.15 -6.67 -0.82
CA ALA A 335 -33.26 -7.76 0.15
C ALA A 335 -32.88 -9.13 -0.43
N LYS A 336 -33.17 -9.37 -1.72
CA LYS A 336 -32.72 -10.61 -2.41
C LYS A 336 -31.21 -10.63 -2.57
N ASP A 337 -30.61 -9.50 -2.96
CA ASP A 337 -29.16 -9.39 -3.15
C ASP A 337 -28.42 -9.51 -1.80
N THR A 338 -28.94 -8.92 -0.71
CA THR A 338 -28.36 -9.05 0.63
C THR A 338 -28.51 -10.47 1.16
N GLN A 339 -29.65 -11.11 0.98
CA GLN A 339 -29.88 -12.49 1.41
C GLN A 339 -28.96 -13.48 0.67
N ALA A 340 -28.83 -13.36 -0.66
CA ALA A 340 -27.92 -14.19 -1.43
C ALA A 340 -26.46 -14.01 -0.98
N LYS A 341 -26.09 -12.79 -0.57
CA LYS A 341 -24.77 -12.50 -0.01
C LYS A 341 -24.58 -13.15 1.36
N ARG A 342 -25.57 -13.07 2.26
CA ARG A 342 -25.55 -13.73 3.58
C ARG A 342 -25.35 -15.23 3.47
N GLU A 343 -26.10 -15.88 2.57
CA GLU A 343 -25.97 -17.32 2.30
C GLU A 343 -24.56 -17.67 1.84
N LYS A 344 -23.95 -16.84 0.99
CA LYS A 344 -22.57 -17.02 0.56
C LYS A 344 -21.57 -16.87 1.72
N LEU A 345 -21.75 -15.86 2.58
CA LEU A 345 -20.90 -15.65 3.76
C LEU A 345 -21.02 -16.81 4.76
N GLN A 346 -22.23 -17.32 4.98
CA GLN A 346 -22.48 -18.50 5.81
C GLN A 346 -21.76 -19.74 5.24
N ALA A 347 -21.90 -19.99 3.95
CA ALA A 347 -21.22 -21.10 3.29
C ALA A 347 -19.67 -20.99 3.37
N LEU A 348 -19.12 -19.77 3.35
CA LEU A 348 -17.69 -19.53 3.57
C LEU A 348 -17.29 -19.85 5.02
N ARG A 349 -18.05 -19.35 6.01
CA ARG A 349 -17.82 -19.64 7.44
C ARG A 349 -17.83 -21.15 7.71
N GLU A 350 -18.81 -21.87 7.19
CA GLU A 350 -18.92 -23.32 7.37
C GLU A 350 -17.73 -24.07 6.75
N ARG A 351 -17.24 -23.63 5.59
CA ARG A 351 -16.05 -24.20 4.95
C ARG A 351 -14.79 -23.93 5.77
N GLU A 352 -14.62 -22.72 6.30
CA GLU A 352 -13.50 -22.36 7.17
C GLU A 352 -13.52 -23.18 8.46
N GLN A 353 -14.66 -23.31 9.12
CA GLN A 353 -14.84 -24.13 10.31
C GLN A 353 -14.57 -25.61 10.03
N ALA A 354 -15.06 -26.15 8.92
CA ALA A 354 -14.79 -27.54 8.51
C ALA A 354 -13.30 -27.78 8.20
N SER A 355 -12.65 -26.81 7.54
CA SER A 355 -11.21 -26.85 7.27
C SER A 355 -10.38 -26.83 8.56
N LEU A 356 -10.72 -25.92 9.48
CA LEU A 356 -10.09 -25.78 10.80
C LEU A 356 -10.28 -27.06 11.63
N LYS A 357 -11.50 -27.62 11.64
CA LYS A 357 -11.78 -28.88 12.33
C LYS A 357 -10.90 -30.01 11.79
N LYS A 358 -10.80 -30.13 10.46
CA LYS A 358 -9.97 -31.15 9.80
C LYS A 358 -8.47 -30.96 10.05
N SER A 359 -7.98 -29.72 10.11
CA SER A 359 -6.58 -29.44 10.43
C SER A 359 -6.29 -29.76 11.90
N MET A 360 -7.21 -29.45 12.81
CA MET A 360 -7.11 -29.74 14.23
C MET A 360 -7.16 -31.25 14.51
N GLU A 361 -8.09 -31.99 13.88
CA GLU A 361 -8.15 -33.46 13.94
C GLU A 361 -6.84 -34.10 13.46
N LYS A 362 -6.26 -33.61 12.37
CA LYS A 362 -4.94 -34.08 11.88
C LYS A 362 -3.81 -33.78 12.86
N ALA A 363 -3.83 -32.62 13.51
CA ALA A 363 -2.81 -32.25 14.50
C ALA A 363 -2.91 -33.12 15.77
N ILE A 364 -4.13 -33.42 16.21
CA ILE A 364 -4.42 -34.33 17.32
C ILE A 364 -3.97 -35.76 16.97
N CYS A 365 -4.33 -36.27 15.78
CA CYS A 365 -3.89 -37.60 15.33
C CYS A 365 -2.37 -37.73 15.15
N ARG A 366 -1.65 -36.61 15.00
CA ARG A 366 -0.17 -36.56 14.92
C ARG A 366 0.50 -36.35 16.26
N SER A 367 -0.24 -36.40 17.38
CA SER A 367 0.30 -36.23 18.73
C SER A 367 1.07 -34.92 18.93
N VAL A 368 0.72 -33.86 18.20
CA VAL A 368 1.37 -32.53 18.35
C VAL A 368 1.04 -31.90 19.72
N PHE A 369 -0.04 -32.37 20.36
CA PHE A 369 -0.54 -31.91 21.66
C PHE A 369 -0.48 -32.96 22.77
N SER A 370 0.16 -34.13 22.55
CA SER A 370 0.36 -35.08 23.65
C SER A 370 1.49 -34.61 24.57
N GLU A 371 1.31 -34.72 25.88
CA GLU A 371 2.33 -34.45 26.90
C GLU A 371 3.61 -35.30 26.73
N ASP A 372 3.55 -36.38 25.94
CA ASP A 372 4.71 -37.16 25.51
C ASP A 372 5.50 -36.48 24.38
N ARG A 373 5.91 -35.23 24.59
CA ARG A 373 7.15 -34.77 23.95
C ARG A 373 8.24 -35.54 24.64
N LYS A 374 8.72 -36.65 24.04
CA LYS A 374 9.93 -37.34 24.51
C LYS A 374 10.97 -36.26 24.75
N ALA A 375 11.27 -35.99 26.03
CA ALA A 375 12.39 -35.17 26.41
C ALA A 375 13.57 -35.70 25.59
N GLY A 376 14.12 -34.87 24.71
CA GLY A 376 15.34 -35.23 24.01
C GLY A 376 16.32 -35.62 25.11
N THR A 377 16.64 -36.91 25.17
CA THR A 377 17.68 -37.43 26.03
C THR A 377 18.96 -36.72 25.60
N TRP A 378 19.34 -35.69 26.35
CA TRP A 378 20.69 -35.15 26.38
C TRP A 378 21.57 -36.20 27.07
N GLU A 379 21.75 -37.35 26.42
CA GLU A 379 22.71 -38.36 26.82
C GLU A 379 23.71 -38.54 25.68
N GLY A 380 24.95 -38.13 25.93
CA GLY A 380 26.11 -38.66 25.20
C GLY A 380 26.87 -37.68 24.31
N CYS A 381 27.41 -36.60 24.88
CA CYS A 381 28.67 -36.02 24.39
C CYS A 381 29.64 -35.80 25.56
N ASN A 382 29.96 -36.90 26.26
CA ASN A 382 31.14 -37.02 27.11
C ASN A 382 32.01 -38.16 26.58
N LEU A 383 32.82 -37.83 25.59
CA LEU A 383 34.03 -38.51 25.12
C LEU A 383 34.71 -37.42 24.28
N ILE A 384 35.67 -36.67 24.81
CA ILE A 384 37.09 -37.03 24.78
C ILE A 384 37.79 -36.34 25.95
N GLN A 385 38.24 -37.13 26.93
CA GLN A 385 39.44 -36.86 27.72
C GLN A 385 40.22 -38.17 27.81
N GLY A 386 41.47 -38.14 27.35
CA GLY A 386 42.50 -39.12 27.72
C GLY A 386 42.87 -40.15 26.65
N CYS A 387 43.79 -39.77 25.76
CA CYS A 387 45.06 -40.45 25.54
C CYS A 387 46.11 -39.43 25.11
#